data_AF-A0AAD5EEK6-F1
#
_entry.id   AF-A0AAD5EEK6-F1
#
_cell.length_a   1.000
_cell.length_b   1.000
_cell.length_c   1.000
_cell.angle_alpha   90.00
_cell.angle_beta   90.00
_cell.angle_gamma   90.00
#
_symmetry.space_group_name_H-M   'P 1'
#
loop_
_entity.id
_entity.type
_entity.pdbx_description
1 polymer ?
#
loop_
_entity_poly.entity_id
_entity_poly.type
_entity_poly.pdbx_seq_one_letter_code
_entity_poly.pdbx_strand_id
1 'polypeptide(L)'
;MRSAQKRAGYDNKNPRHNNDALEGWGARAYAANANTLEALVFITSATAMNIFGARKYGGVATATMAFSIIFIVCRAIYPFLYHYDKDAFRTGAWVLSMISVLALFIMSFIH
;
A
#
# COMPACT_ATOMS: atom_id res chain seq x y z
N MET A 1 24.59 -13.51 -6.67
CA MET A 1 23.30 -13.75 -5.97
C MET A 1 23.59 -14.50 -4.69
N ARG A 2 23.61 -13.84 -3.52
CA ARG A 2 23.71 -14.53 -2.23
C ARG A 2 22.32 -15.06 -1.89
N SER A 3 22.13 -16.35 -2.11
CA SER A 3 21.03 -17.14 -1.55
C SER A 3 20.93 -16.85 -0.05
N ALA A 4 19.69 -16.74 0.44
CA ALA A 4 19.36 -16.48 1.84
C ALA A 4 20.23 -17.31 2.78
N GLN A 5 21.30 -16.71 3.32
CA GLN A 5 22.05 -17.31 4.40
C GLN A 5 21.05 -17.49 5.54
N LYS A 6 20.81 -18.74 5.95
CA LYS A 6 20.22 -19.05 7.25
C LYS A 6 21.02 -18.29 8.29
N ARG A 7 20.54 -17.12 8.71
CA ARG A 7 21.18 -16.32 9.76
C ARG A 7 20.92 -17.04 11.07
N ALA A 8 21.94 -17.07 11.93
CA ALA A 8 21.87 -17.61 13.29
C ALA A 8 20.58 -17.18 14.00
N GLY A 9 20.06 -18.05 14.86
CA GLY A 9 18.69 -18.03 15.40
C GLY A 9 18.07 -16.64 15.62
N TYR A 10 16.80 -16.53 15.22
CA TYR A 10 15.99 -15.32 15.33
C TYR A 10 16.01 -14.76 16.76
N ASP A 11 16.55 -13.55 16.93
CA ASP A 11 16.59 -12.90 18.25
C ASP A 11 15.18 -12.38 18.59
N ASN A 12 14.43 -13.17 19.36
CA ASN A 12 13.11 -12.78 19.86
C ASN A 12 13.15 -11.58 20.82
N LYS A 13 14.32 -11.23 21.39
CA LYS A 13 14.44 -10.09 22.30
C LYS A 13 14.51 -8.77 21.54
N ASN A 14 15.05 -8.75 20.32
CA ASN A 14 15.18 -7.54 19.50
C ASN A 14 14.64 -7.76 18.06
N PRO A 15 13.32 -7.96 17.90
CA PRO A 15 12.72 -8.25 16.59
C PRO A 15 12.93 -7.14 15.55
N ARG A 16 13.12 -5.89 15.96
CA ARG A 16 13.41 -4.77 15.04
C ARG A 16 14.79 -4.90 14.39
N HIS A 17 15.80 -5.27 15.17
CA HIS A 17 17.16 -5.45 14.67
C HIS A 17 17.24 -6.61 13.66
N ASN A 18 16.36 -7.61 13.78
CA ASN A 18 16.24 -8.69 12.79
C ASN A 18 15.74 -8.19 11.44
N ASN A 19 14.91 -7.14 11.39
CA ASN A 19 14.43 -6.55 10.14
C ASN A 19 15.54 -5.75 9.44
N ASP A 20 16.32 -4.99 10.21
CA ASP A 20 17.48 -4.22 9.69
C ASP A 20 18.58 -5.15 9.16
N ALA A 21 18.64 -6.37 9.71
CA ALA A 21 19.53 -7.44 9.31
C ALA A 21 19.06 -8.20 8.04
N LEU A 22 17.89 -7.89 7.48
CA LEU A 22 17.42 -8.52 6.25
C LEU A 22 18.22 -8.02 5.04
N GLU A 23 18.56 -8.94 4.14
CA GLU A 23 19.22 -8.63 2.87
C GLU A 23 18.46 -9.24 1.68
N GLY A 24 18.73 -8.72 0.48
CA GLY A 24 18.17 -9.26 -0.76
C GLY A 24 16.64 -9.21 -0.79
N TRP A 25 16.00 -10.36 -0.99
CA TRP A 25 14.55 -10.43 -1.13
C TRP A 25 13.81 -10.11 0.18
N GLY A 26 14.33 -10.53 1.34
CA GLY A 26 13.71 -10.26 2.64
C GLY A 26 13.62 -8.76 2.92
N ALA A 27 14.70 -8.02 2.61
CA ALA A 27 14.72 -6.57 2.73
C ALA A 27 13.69 -5.90 1.82
N ARG A 28 13.59 -6.35 0.55
CA ARG A 28 12.61 -5.81 -0.41
C ARG A 28 11.16 -6.10 0.00
N ALA A 29 10.88 -7.30 0.50
CA ALA A 29 9.55 -7.67 0.99
C ALA A 29 9.15 -6.83 2.22
N TYR A 30 10.09 -6.63 3.16
CA TYR A 30 9.87 -5.78 4.32
C TYR A 30 9.58 -4.32 3.93
N ALA A 31 10.38 -3.76 3.00
CA ALA A 31 10.16 -2.41 2.48
C ALA A 31 8.81 -2.26 1.76
N ALA A 32 8.42 -3.25 0.95
CA ALA A 32 7.13 -3.26 0.27
C ALA A 32 5.96 -3.31 1.27
N ASN A 33 6.07 -4.11 2.33
CA ASN A 33 5.08 -4.19 3.39
C ASN A 33 4.95 -2.87 4.17
N ALA A 34 6.07 -2.27 4.57
CA ALA A 34 6.08 -0.98 5.26
C ALA A 34 5.38 0.10 4.43
N ASN A 35 5.71 0.21 3.13
CA ASN A 35 5.07 1.16 2.23
C ASN A 35 3.56 0.89 2.04
N THR A 36 3.15 -0.38 2.07
CA THR A 36 1.73 -0.75 1.96
C THR A 36 0.96 -0.40 3.23
N LEU A 37 1.58 -0.52 4.41
CA LEU A 37 0.98 -0.11 5.68
C LEU A 37 0.82 1.42 5.76
N GLU A 38 1.78 2.20 5.28
CA GLU A 38 1.65 3.66 5.16
C GLU A 38 0.46 4.04 4.27
N ALA A 39 0.30 3.33 3.15
CA ALA A 39 -0.81 3.51 2.22
C ALA A 39 -2.17 3.22 2.84
N LEU A 40 -2.22 2.20 3.70
CA LEU A 40 -3.45 1.72 4.34
C LEU A 40 -4.11 2.85 5.12
N VAL A 41 -3.33 3.63 5.86
CA VAL A 41 -3.83 4.79 6.61
C VAL A 41 -4.59 5.74 5.70
N PHE A 42 -4.01 6.09 4.55
CA PHE A 42 -4.63 7.04 3.63
C PHE A 42 -5.93 6.52 3.01
N ILE A 43 -5.94 5.28 2.51
CA ILE A 43 -7.15 4.71 1.89
C ILE A 43 -8.26 4.51 2.92
N THR A 44 -7.93 4.08 4.14
CA THR A 44 -8.91 3.93 5.22
C THR A 44 -9.51 5.28 5.60
N SER A 45 -8.70 6.33 5.75
CA SER A 45 -9.21 7.68 6.00
C SER A 45 -10.11 8.18 4.87
N ALA A 46 -9.68 8.08 3.61
CA ALA A 46 -10.43 8.59 2.47
C ALA A 46 -11.76 7.86 2.26
N THR A 47 -11.76 6.53 2.39
CA THR A 47 -12.98 5.71 2.26
C THR A 47 -13.93 5.91 3.44
N ALA A 48 -13.42 6.01 4.67
CA ALA A 48 -14.23 6.35 5.84
C ALA A 48 -14.91 7.70 5.67
N MET A 49 -14.18 8.73 5.22
CA MET A 49 -14.77 10.05 4.95
C MET A 49 -15.87 10.00 3.90
N ASN A 50 -15.68 9.23 2.82
CA ASN A 50 -16.74 9.03 1.83
C ASN A 50 -17.96 8.33 2.44
N ILE A 51 -17.77 7.23 3.16
CA ILE A 51 -18.89 6.42 3.69
C ILE A 51 -19.67 7.17 4.77
N PHE A 52 -18.97 7.82 5.71
CA PHE A 52 -19.60 8.53 6.82
C PHE A 52 -20.07 9.94 6.43
N GLY A 53 -19.42 10.58 5.45
CA GLY A 53 -19.79 11.89 4.91
C GLY A 53 -20.96 11.85 3.93
N ALA A 54 -21.11 10.77 3.14
CA ALA A 54 -22.16 10.61 2.12
C ALA A 54 -23.61 10.56 2.65
N ARG A 55 -23.80 10.66 3.97
CA ARG A 55 -25.13 10.72 4.60
C ARG A 55 -26.00 11.88 4.09
N LYS A 56 -25.42 12.88 3.42
CA LYS A 56 -26.17 13.99 2.79
C LYS A 56 -26.67 13.74 1.36
N TYR A 57 -26.12 12.78 0.60
CA TYR A 57 -26.33 12.72 -0.87
C TYR A 57 -26.67 11.35 -1.49
N GLY A 58 -27.06 10.36 -0.69
CA GLY A 58 -27.81 9.20 -1.21
C GLY A 58 -26.99 8.02 -1.75
N GLY A 59 -25.95 7.60 -1.01
CA GLY A 59 -25.26 6.31 -1.22
C GLY A 59 -23.82 6.43 -1.71
N VAL A 60 -23.11 5.30 -1.73
CA VAL A 60 -21.72 5.23 -2.22
C VAL A 60 -21.74 5.41 -3.74
N ALA A 61 -21.17 6.50 -4.23
CA ALA A 61 -21.08 6.78 -5.67
C ALA A 61 -20.27 5.69 -6.39
N THR A 62 -20.68 5.31 -7.60
CA THR A 62 -19.96 4.36 -8.47
C THR A 62 -18.49 4.74 -8.64
N ALA A 63 -18.19 6.05 -8.67
CA ALA A 63 -16.83 6.58 -8.72
C ALA A 63 -16.01 6.18 -7.48
N THR A 64 -16.55 6.31 -6.26
CA THR A 64 -15.89 5.91 -5.01
C THR A 64 -15.52 4.43 -5.04
N MET A 65 -16.39 3.56 -5.57
CA MET A 65 -16.09 2.13 -5.73
C MET A 65 -14.97 1.91 -6.74
N ALA A 66 -15.04 2.56 -7.90
CA ALA A 66 -14.03 2.43 -8.96
C ALA A 66 -12.63 2.83 -8.48
N PHE A 67 -12.48 3.99 -7.83
CA PHE A 67 -11.19 4.43 -7.29
C PHE A 67 -10.68 3.54 -6.16
N SER A 68 -11.57 3.00 -5.31
CA SER A 68 -11.19 2.03 -4.28
C SER A 68 -10.66 0.72 -4.89
N ILE A 69 -11.30 0.21 -5.94
CA ILE A 69 -10.86 -0.99 -6.65
C ILE A 69 -9.51 -0.74 -7.33
N ILE A 70 -9.34 0.39 -8.03
CA ILE A 70 -8.07 0.76 -8.66
C ILE A 70 -6.94 0.77 -7.63
N PHE A 71 -7.17 1.39 -6.46
CA PHE A 71 -6.19 1.40 -5.37
C PHE A 71 -5.80 -0.02 -4.93
N ILE A 72 -6.79 -0.89 -4.68
CA ILE A 72 -6.56 -2.28 -4.23
C ILE A 72 -5.75 -3.05 -5.27
N VAL A 73 -6.11 -2.96 -6.56
CA VAL A 73 -5.40 -3.65 -7.65
C VAL A 73 -3.95 -3.15 -7.74
N CYS A 74 -3.73 -1.84 -7.72
CA CYS A 74 -2.38 -1.28 -7.73
C CYS A 74 -1.54 -1.78 -6.54
N ARG A 75 -2.13 -1.84 -5.34
CA ARG A 75 -1.45 -2.31 -4.13
C ARG A 75 -1.24 -3.82 -4.09
N ALA A 76 -2.11 -4.61 -4.73
CA ALA A 76 -1.89 -6.04 -4.90
C ALA A 76 -0.71 -6.33 -5.85
N ILE A 77 -0.56 -5.54 -6.93
CA ILE A 77 0.52 -5.69 -7.92
C ILE A 77 1.87 -5.18 -7.37
N TYR A 78 1.87 -4.17 -6.50
CA TYR A 78 3.07 -3.48 -6.02
C TYR A 78 4.16 -4.39 -5.40
N PRO A 79 3.85 -5.37 -4.52
CA PRO A 79 4.85 -6.30 -3.99
C PRO A 79 5.48 -7.20 -5.07
N PHE A 80 4.72 -7.59 -6.10
CA PHE A 80 5.24 -8.38 -7.22
C PHE A 80 6.24 -7.56 -8.05
N LEU A 81 5.97 -6.27 -8.25
CA LEU A 81 6.91 -5.37 -8.93
C LEU A 81 8.22 -5.18 -8.14
N TYR A 82 8.13 -5.17 -6.80
CA TYR A 82 9.30 -5.22 -5.91
C TYR A 82 10.09 -6.53 -6.02
N HIS A 83 9.40 -7.65 -6.24
CA HIS A 83 10.06 -8.95 -6.41
C HIS A 83 10.88 -8.98 -7.72
N TYR A 84 10.33 -8.47 -8.82
CA TYR A 84 10.97 -8.46 -10.14
C TYR A 84 11.87 -7.25 -10.42
N ASP A 85 12.09 -6.39 -9.43
CA ASP A 85 12.95 -5.20 -9.53
C ASP A 85 12.56 -4.26 -10.70
N LYS A 86 11.24 -4.11 -10.92
CA LYS A 86 10.67 -3.28 -12.00
C LYS A 86 10.36 -1.87 -11.51
N ASP A 87 11.40 -1.07 -11.31
CA ASP A 87 11.31 0.26 -10.67
C ASP A 87 10.28 1.21 -11.32
N ALA A 88 10.28 1.32 -12.65
CA ALA A 88 9.36 2.22 -13.36
C ALA A 88 7.88 1.85 -13.15
N PHE A 89 7.56 0.56 -13.25
CA PHE A 89 6.20 0.06 -13.01
C PHE A 89 5.80 0.20 -11.55
N ARG A 90 6.75 -0.01 -10.62
CA ARG A 90 6.52 0.20 -9.18
C ARG A 90 6.09 1.63 -8.91
N THR A 91 6.81 2.61 -9.45
CA THR A 91 6.47 4.03 -9.32
C THR A 91 5.11 4.33 -9.95
N GLY A 92 4.81 3.79 -11.13
CA GLY A 92 3.50 3.96 -11.77
C GLY A 92 2.35 3.43 -10.91
N ALA A 93 2.47 2.22 -10.36
CA ALA A 93 1.47 1.64 -9.47
C ALA A 93 1.30 2.45 -8.18
N TRP A 94 2.40 2.96 -7.61
CA TRP A 94 2.37 3.84 -6.45
C TRP A 94 1.64 5.15 -6.78
N VAL A 95 2.03 5.85 -7.85
CA VAL A 95 1.41 7.11 -8.28
C VAL A 95 -0.09 6.94 -8.52
N LEU A 96 -0.50 5.90 -9.26
CA LEU A 96 -1.91 5.65 -9.56
C LEU A 96 -2.73 5.37 -8.29
N SER A 97 -2.14 4.65 -7.33
CA SER A 97 -2.77 4.43 -6.02
C SER A 97 -2.92 5.75 -5.23
N MET A 98 -1.92 6.63 -5.24
CA MET A 98 -1.98 7.93 -4.57
C MET A 98 -2.99 8.87 -5.23
N ILE A 99 -3.07 8.88 -6.56
CA ILE A 99 -4.10 9.64 -7.29
C ILE A 99 -5.51 9.17 -6.90
N SER A 100 -5.70 7.85 -6.73
CA SER A 100 -6.99 7.29 -6.34
C SER A 100 -7.39 7.72 -4.91
N VAL A 101 -6.44 7.74 -3.97
CA VAL A 101 -6.64 8.29 -2.63
C VAL A 101 -7.02 9.78 -2.68
N LEU A 102 -6.29 10.58 -3.46
CA LEU A 102 -6.56 12.01 -3.61
C LEU A 102 -7.96 12.26 -4.20
N ALA A 103 -8.33 11.50 -5.24
CA ALA A 103 -9.65 11.58 -5.84
C ALA A 103 -10.76 11.25 -4.83
N LEU A 104 -10.57 10.22 -3.99
CA LEU A 104 -11.50 9.87 -2.92
C LEU A 104 -11.64 11.02 -1.90
N PHE A 105 -10.55 11.64 -1.47
CA PHE A 105 -10.64 12.81 -0.59
C PHE A 105 -11.43 13.95 -1.24
N ILE A 106 -11.10 14.32 -2.48
CA ILE A 106 -11.78 15.39 -3.21
C ILE A 106 -13.28 15.11 -3.32
N MET A 107 -13.65 13.89 -3.72
CA MET A 107 -15.06 13.49 -3.83
C MET A 107 -15.80 13.57 -2.50
N SER A 108 -15.13 13.31 -1.37
CA SER A 108 -15.77 13.44 -0.05
C SER A 108 -16.19 14.87 0.32
N PHE A 109 -15.66 15.89 -0.36
CA PHE A 109 -16.00 17.30 -0.14
C PHE A 109 -16.92 17.88 -1.23
N ILE A 110 -16.90 17.31 -2.44
CA ILE A 110 -17.71 17.80 -3.57
C ILE A 110 -19.09 17.14 -3.57
N HIS A 111 -19.17 15.87 -3.16
CA HIS A 111 -20.43 15.16 -3.03
C HIS A 111 -21.03 15.50 -1.68
#